data_AF-A0A0K0FMA4-F1
#
_entry.id   AF-A0A0K0FMA4-F1
#
_cell.length_a   1.000
_cell.length_b   1.000
_cell.length_c   1.000
_cell.angle_alpha   90.00
_cell.angle_beta   90.00
_cell.angle_gamma   90.00
#
_symmetry.space_group_name_H-M   'P 1'
#
loop_
_entity.id
_entity.type
_entity.pdbx_description
1 polymer ?
#
loop_
_entity_poly.entity_id
_entity_poly.type
_entity_poly.pdbx_seq_one_letter_code
_entity_poly.pdbx_strand_id
1 'polypeptide(L)'
;MKDELYLTNQVFTNFPVERITPPMLHVFMGLFTDLFKKIKITFVNSASKIALVKLQKGLESINVCIKDYWQTFSGDHIRKILNSSTNFFEKFTNEEMDTFNLSEYKEIFNSLSLIQGLCIADELTYTQKSELNIYIENLKNIYKYPTVTKEFNVTPNCQILVDHLVESVNVYGTASYFDEQGTECLHAWLNNHSSCFQSITYNPTEQCKRMFYLMRTANNCHNSGNW
;
A
#
# COMPACT_ATOMS: atom_id res chain seq x y z
N MET A 1 -2.35 6.73 44.27
CA MET A 1 -3.35 7.60 43.59
C MET A 1 -3.02 7.65 42.10
N LYS A 2 -3.01 6.49 41.43
CA LYS A 2 -2.70 6.35 40.00
C LYS A 2 -3.40 5.14 39.33
N ASP A 3 -4.43 4.57 39.97
CA ASP A 3 -5.02 3.28 39.55
C ASP A 3 -6.55 3.34 39.36
N GLU A 4 -7.13 4.51 39.09
CA GLU A 4 -8.60 4.65 38.95
C GLU A 4 -9.04 5.43 37.70
N LEU A 5 -8.45 5.13 36.53
CA LEU A 5 -8.92 5.69 35.26
C LEU A 5 -9.32 4.67 34.19
N TYR A 6 -9.40 3.39 34.56
CA TYR A 6 -9.91 2.32 33.71
C TYR A 6 -11.31 1.86 34.12
N LEU A 7 -12.19 2.81 34.46
CA LEU A 7 -13.63 2.55 34.53
C LEU A 7 -14.19 2.41 33.11
N THR A 8 -14.07 1.17 32.64
CA THR A 8 -14.84 0.45 31.62
C THR A 8 -16.10 1.14 31.12
N ASN A 9 -15.96 1.87 30.02
CA ASN A 9 -17.07 2.06 29.08
C ASN A 9 -17.29 0.69 28.39
N GLN A 10 -18.35 -0.04 28.76
CA GLN A 10 -18.65 -1.41 28.27
C GLN A 10 -18.85 -1.52 26.74
N VAL A 11 -18.81 -0.40 26.00
CA VAL A 11 -18.90 -0.37 24.55
C VAL A 11 -17.54 -0.59 23.87
N PHE A 12 -16.42 -0.26 24.54
CA PHE A 12 -15.09 -0.35 23.96
C PHE A 12 -14.24 -1.35 24.74
N THR A 13 -13.94 -2.47 24.10
CA THR A 13 -12.91 -3.41 24.57
C THR A 13 -11.56 -2.70 24.46
N ASN A 14 -10.89 -2.46 25.59
CA ASN A 14 -9.52 -1.93 25.58
C ASN A 14 -8.59 -3.01 25.01
N PHE A 15 -8.22 -2.87 23.74
CA PHE A 15 -7.17 -3.68 23.13
C PHE A 15 -5.82 -3.03 23.46
N PRO A 16 -4.84 -3.79 24.00
CA PRO A 16 -3.48 -3.30 24.14
C PRO A 16 -2.95 -2.92 22.75
N VAL A 17 -2.22 -1.80 22.66
CA VAL A 17 -1.60 -1.35 21.40
C VAL A 17 -0.62 -2.41 20.88
N GLU A 18 0.02 -3.18 21.78
CA GLU A 18 0.88 -4.32 21.42
C GLU A 18 0.10 -5.51 20.82
N ARG A 19 -1.22 -5.39 20.64
CA ARG A 19 -2.09 -6.36 19.96
C ARG A 19 -2.70 -5.81 18.67
N ILE A 20 -2.31 -4.62 18.23
CA ILE A 20 -2.80 -4.02 16.99
C ILE A 20 -1.76 -4.22 15.90
N THR A 21 -2.11 -5.02 14.90
CA THR A 21 -1.29 -5.20 13.70
C THR A 21 -1.68 -4.13 12.67
N PRO A 22 -0.74 -3.25 12.27
CA PRO A 22 -1.04 -2.20 11.32
C PRO A 22 -1.33 -2.80 9.94
N PRO A 23 -2.38 -2.35 9.23
CA PRO A 23 -2.72 -2.86 7.90
C PRO A 23 -1.80 -2.22 6.85
N MET A 24 -0.62 -2.80 6.67
CA MET A 24 0.49 -2.14 5.97
C MET A 24 0.17 -1.93 4.49
N LEU A 25 -0.48 -2.87 3.83
CA LEU A 25 -0.92 -2.69 2.45
C LEU A 25 -1.81 -1.44 2.33
N HIS A 26 -2.84 -1.29 3.17
CA HIS A 26 -3.74 -0.14 3.12
C HIS A 26 -3.09 1.18 3.58
N VAL A 27 -2.14 1.13 4.52
CA VAL A 27 -1.34 2.29 4.93
C VAL A 27 -0.56 2.84 3.73
N PHE A 28 0.18 1.98 3.01
CA PHE A 28 0.90 2.39 1.80
C PHE A 28 -0.04 2.86 0.70
N MET A 29 -1.17 2.19 0.50
CA MET A 29 -2.19 2.59 -0.47
C MET A 29 -2.74 3.98 -0.20
N GLY A 30 -3.08 4.27 1.06
CA GLY A 30 -3.58 5.58 1.48
C GLY A 30 -2.54 6.68 1.26
N LEU A 31 -1.34 6.52 1.81
CA LEU A 31 -0.26 7.50 1.71
C LEU A 31 0.11 7.80 0.25
N PHE A 32 0.28 6.76 -0.56
CA PHE A 32 0.60 6.93 -1.97
C PHE A 32 -0.51 7.66 -2.71
N THR A 33 -1.77 7.27 -2.48
CA THR A 33 -2.92 7.85 -3.17
C THR A 33 -3.04 9.35 -2.87
N ASP A 34 -2.84 9.74 -1.62
CA ASP A 34 -2.91 11.13 -1.19
C ASP A 34 -1.79 11.98 -1.83
N LEU A 35 -0.56 11.49 -1.79
CA LEU A 35 0.58 12.15 -2.45
C LEU A 35 0.39 12.26 -3.96
N PHE A 36 -0.02 11.16 -4.61
CA PHE A 36 -0.21 11.13 -6.06
C PHE A 36 -1.34 12.05 -6.53
N LYS A 37 -2.45 12.11 -5.77
CA LYS A 37 -3.54 13.07 -6.03
C LYS A 37 -3.02 14.51 -5.97
N LYS A 38 -2.16 14.83 -5.02
CA LYS A 38 -1.58 16.16 -4.91
C LYS A 38 -0.67 16.51 -6.08
N ILE A 39 0.23 15.61 -6.50
CA ILE A 39 1.05 15.79 -7.73
C ILE A 39 0.14 16.10 -8.92
N LYS A 40 -0.91 15.32 -9.11
CA LYS A 40 -1.86 15.49 -10.21
C LYS A 40 -2.55 16.85 -10.15
N ILE A 41 -3.05 17.26 -8.99
CA ILE A 41 -3.69 18.57 -8.79
C ILE A 41 -2.72 19.70 -9.09
N THR A 42 -1.47 19.60 -8.64
CA THR A 42 -0.42 20.59 -8.95
C THR A 42 -0.25 20.78 -10.45
N PHE A 43 -0.15 19.69 -11.22
CA PHE A 43 0.02 19.78 -12.67
C PHE A 43 -1.23 20.30 -13.40
N VAL A 44 -2.42 19.96 -12.91
CA VAL A 44 -3.69 20.48 -13.46
C VAL A 44 -3.81 21.98 -13.21
N ASN A 45 -3.55 22.43 -11.98
CA ASN A 45 -3.64 23.83 -11.58
C ASN A 45 -2.60 24.71 -12.28
N SER A 46 -1.41 24.17 -12.55
CA SER A 46 -0.38 24.87 -13.30
C SER A 46 -0.62 24.88 -14.81
N ALA A 47 -1.75 24.33 -15.29
CA ALA A 47 -2.07 24.12 -16.71
C ALA A 47 -0.97 23.38 -17.51
N SER A 48 -0.09 22.62 -16.84
CA SER A 48 1.04 21.96 -17.49
C SER A 48 0.61 20.62 -18.10
N LYS A 49 0.03 20.70 -19.30
CA LYS A 49 -0.31 19.50 -20.10
C LYS A 49 0.91 18.62 -20.36
N ILE A 50 2.09 19.22 -20.51
CA ILE A 50 3.35 18.50 -20.75
C ILE A 50 3.72 17.65 -19.54
N ALA A 51 3.66 18.19 -18.32
CA ALA A 51 3.95 17.45 -17.09
C ALA A 51 2.97 16.29 -16.88
N LEU A 52 1.67 16.49 -17.16
CA LEU A 52 0.67 15.42 -17.11
C LEU A 52 0.96 14.29 -18.10
N VAL A 53 1.34 14.63 -19.34
CA VAL A 53 1.71 13.63 -20.36
C VAL A 53 2.97 12.88 -19.96
N LYS A 54 3.97 13.56 -19.37
CA LYS A 54 5.18 12.92 -18.84
C LYS A 54 4.85 11.96 -17.69
N LEU A 55 4.00 12.37 -16.75
CA LEU A 55 3.49 11.53 -15.66
C LEU A 55 2.82 10.26 -16.21
N GLN A 56 1.89 10.42 -17.16
CA GLN A 56 1.16 9.31 -17.76
C GLN A 56 2.10 8.34 -18.49
N LYS A 57 2.98 8.84 -19.36
CA LYS A 57 3.98 8.02 -20.06
C LYS A 57 4.95 7.33 -19.08
N GLY A 58 5.24 7.98 -17.96
CA GLY A 58 6.01 7.42 -16.86
C GLY A 58 5.37 6.14 -16.31
N LEU A 59 4.08 6.20 -16.01
CA LEU A 59 3.31 5.08 -15.49
C LEU A 59 3.13 3.96 -16.53
N GLU A 60 2.83 4.33 -17.79
CA GLU A 60 2.69 3.36 -18.87
C GLU A 60 3.99 2.58 -19.09
N SER A 61 5.15 3.22 -18.96
CA SER A 61 6.46 2.56 -19.11
C SER A 61 6.77 1.48 -18.07
N ILE A 62 6.04 1.47 -16.95
CA ILE A 62 6.14 0.45 -15.89
C ILE A 62 4.92 -0.48 -15.85
N ASN A 63 4.16 -0.53 -16.95
CA ASN A 63 2.92 -1.30 -17.09
C ASN A 63 1.85 -0.93 -16.04
N VAL A 64 1.80 0.34 -15.62
CA VAL A 64 0.72 0.89 -14.81
C VAL A 64 -0.16 1.73 -15.72
N CYS A 65 -1.29 1.17 -16.12
CA CYS A 65 -2.27 1.86 -16.96
C CYS A 65 -3.38 2.43 -16.08
N ILE A 66 -3.43 3.76 -15.97
CA ILE A 66 -4.56 4.46 -15.34
C ILE A 66 -5.62 4.67 -16.42
N LYS A 67 -6.65 3.83 -16.43
CA LYS A 67 -7.66 3.86 -17.51
C LYS A 67 -8.69 4.97 -17.34
N ASP A 68 -8.89 5.52 -16.14
CA ASP A 68 -9.83 6.63 -15.91
C ASP A 68 -9.53 7.40 -14.61
N TYR A 69 -10.12 8.61 -14.50
CA TYR A 69 -10.01 9.57 -13.39
C TYR A 69 -10.43 9.04 -12.00
N TRP A 70 -10.90 7.78 -11.90
CA TRP A 70 -11.44 7.14 -10.71
C TRP A 70 -10.72 5.85 -10.29
N GLN A 71 -9.67 5.44 -10.99
CA GLN A 71 -9.03 4.16 -10.70
C GLN A 71 -8.17 4.25 -9.42
N THR A 72 -8.57 3.53 -8.37
CA THR A 72 -7.75 3.32 -7.17
C THR A 72 -6.51 2.51 -7.55
N PHE A 73 -5.32 2.96 -7.15
CA PHE A 73 -4.10 2.18 -7.35
C PHE A 73 -4.18 0.89 -6.55
N SER A 74 -3.83 -0.25 -7.17
CA SER A 74 -3.65 -1.50 -6.43
C SER A 74 -2.30 -1.51 -5.71
N GLY A 75 -2.15 -2.40 -4.72
CA GLY A 75 -0.86 -2.62 -4.06
C GLY A 75 0.28 -2.93 -5.05
N ASP A 76 0.00 -3.70 -6.10
CA ASP A 76 0.99 -3.98 -7.15
C ASP A 76 1.37 -2.73 -7.96
N HIS A 77 0.40 -1.87 -8.30
CA HIS A 77 0.70 -0.60 -8.97
C HIS A 77 1.61 0.28 -8.10
N ILE A 78 1.28 0.42 -6.82
CA ILE A 78 2.07 1.23 -5.88
C ILE A 78 3.48 0.69 -5.76
N ARG A 79 3.63 -0.62 -5.56
CA ARG A 79 4.93 -1.29 -5.50
C ARG A 79 5.77 -1.00 -6.75
N LYS A 80 5.18 -1.12 -7.94
CA LYS A 80 5.86 -0.82 -9.22
C LYS A 80 6.29 0.64 -9.31
N ILE A 81 5.43 1.57 -8.89
CA ILE A 81 5.73 3.01 -8.93
C ILE A 81 6.83 3.36 -7.93
N LEU A 82 6.72 2.90 -6.68
CA LEU A 82 7.72 3.15 -5.64
C LEU A 82 9.08 2.58 -6.02
N ASN A 83 9.13 1.34 -6.53
CA ASN A 83 10.40 0.73 -6.97
C ASN A 83 11.01 1.41 -8.22
N SER A 84 10.22 2.20 -8.95
CA SER A 84 10.64 2.91 -10.15
C SER A 84 10.69 4.42 -9.96
N SER A 85 10.56 4.92 -8.72
CA SER A 85 10.42 6.34 -8.39
C SER A 85 11.55 7.17 -8.97
N THR A 86 12.80 6.71 -8.87
CA THR A 86 13.96 7.43 -9.40
C THR A 86 13.84 7.64 -10.91
N ASN A 87 13.61 6.56 -11.67
CA ASN A 87 13.43 6.59 -13.13
C ASN A 87 12.19 7.40 -13.55
N PHE A 88 11.19 7.45 -12.68
CA PHE A 88 9.95 8.18 -12.90
C PHE A 88 10.18 9.69 -12.87
N PHE A 89 10.88 10.19 -11.84
CA PHE A 89 11.13 11.62 -11.66
C PHE A 89 12.27 12.16 -12.55
N GLU A 90 13.20 11.33 -13.01
CA GLU A 90 14.28 11.74 -13.93
C GLU A 90 13.80 12.23 -15.32
N LYS A 91 12.53 11.99 -15.66
CA LYS A 91 11.92 12.45 -16.93
C LYS A 91 11.55 13.93 -16.91
N PHE A 92 11.63 14.59 -15.76
CA PHE A 92 11.34 16.01 -15.58
C PHE A 92 12.63 16.83 -15.64
N THR A 93 12.55 18.04 -16.19
CA THR A 93 13.70 18.97 -16.21
C THR A 93 13.93 19.57 -14.82
N ASN A 94 15.12 20.10 -14.54
CA ASN A 94 15.40 20.76 -13.27
C ASN A 94 14.39 21.89 -12.95
N GLU A 95 14.00 22.67 -13.97
CA GLU A 95 13.00 23.72 -13.83
C GLU A 95 11.62 23.15 -13.44
N GLU A 96 11.20 22.03 -14.02
CA GLU A 96 9.95 21.35 -13.64
C GLU A 96 10.05 20.75 -12.23
N MET A 97 11.21 20.20 -11.87
CA MET A 97 11.46 19.65 -10.54
C MET A 97 11.29 20.71 -9.45
N ASP A 98 11.85 21.90 -9.66
CA ASP A 98 11.74 23.02 -8.73
C ASP A 98 10.32 23.62 -8.73
N THR A 99 9.74 23.87 -9.91
CA THR A 99 8.42 24.50 -10.05
C THR A 99 7.31 23.70 -9.36
N PHE A 100 7.38 22.37 -9.42
CA PHE A 100 6.35 21.49 -8.85
C PHE A 100 6.78 20.79 -7.57
N ASN A 101 7.95 21.14 -7.01
CA ASN A 101 8.56 20.50 -5.83
C ASN A 101 8.68 18.97 -5.96
N LEU A 102 9.01 18.47 -7.16
CA LEU A 102 9.09 17.02 -7.44
C LEU A 102 10.28 16.35 -6.75
N SER A 103 11.29 17.12 -6.35
CA SER A 103 12.41 16.62 -5.55
C SER A 103 11.93 16.06 -4.21
N GLU A 104 11.06 16.78 -3.51
CA GLU A 104 10.47 16.35 -2.24
C GLU A 104 9.61 15.10 -2.43
N TYR A 105 8.78 15.05 -3.48
CA TYR A 105 8.02 13.83 -3.81
C TYR A 105 8.92 12.63 -4.11
N LYS A 106 10.03 12.83 -4.82
CA LYS A 106 11.02 11.78 -5.11
C LYS A 106 11.62 11.24 -3.82
N GLU A 107 12.01 12.10 -2.88
CA GLU A 107 12.57 11.70 -1.59
C GLU A 107 11.56 10.90 -0.74
N ILE A 108 10.30 11.35 -0.72
CA ILE A 108 9.22 10.64 -0.02
C ILE A 108 9.00 9.26 -0.65
N PHE A 109 8.91 9.17 -1.98
CA PHE A 109 8.65 7.90 -2.67
C PHE A 109 9.81 6.92 -2.48
N ASN A 110 11.06 7.41 -2.52
CA ASN A 110 12.23 6.59 -2.23
C ASN A 110 12.20 6.04 -0.80
N SER A 111 11.88 6.90 0.17
CA SER A 111 11.76 6.48 1.57
C SER A 111 10.66 5.45 1.76
N LEU A 112 9.48 5.65 1.16
CA LEU A 112 8.38 4.69 1.19
C LEU A 112 8.75 3.37 0.51
N SER A 113 9.52 3.39 -0.60
CA SER A 113 9.99 2.18 -1.27
C SER A 113 10.92 1.35 -0.38
N LEU A 114 11.87 2.01 0.30
CA LEU A 114 12.81 1.33 1.20
C LEU A 114 12.09 0.69 2.39
N ILE A 115 11.14 1.40 2.99
CA ILE A 115 10.31 0.87 4.08
C ILE A 115 9.44 -0.29 3.57
N GLN A 116 8.77 -0.14 2.42
CA GLN A 116 7.94 -1.19 1.84
C GLN A 116 8.76 -2.45 1.55
N GLY A 117 10.03 -2.30 1.13
CA GLY A 117 10.95 -3.43 0.91
C GLY A 117 11.25 -4.25 2.17
N LEU A 118 11.08 -3.66 3.36
CA LEU A 118 11.23 -4.34 4.65
C LEU A 118 9.89 -4.81 5.24
N CYS A 119 8.76 -4.52 4.58
CA CYS A 119 7.44 -5.00 4.95
C CYS A 119 7.20 -6.41 4.39
N ILE A 120 7.93 -7.38 4.94
CA ILE A 120 7.88 -8.79 4.55
C ILE A 120 7.17 -9.65 5.61
N ALA A 121 6.73 -10.84 5.21
CA ALA A 121 6.09 -11.80 6.10
C ALA A 121 7.11 -12.54 6.99
N ASP A 122 8.36 -12.63 6.59
CA ASP A 122 9.41 -13.27 7.37
C ASP A 122 9.83 -12.41 8.58
N GLU A 123 10.54 -13.05 9.52
CA GLU A 123 11.15 -12.33 10.65
C GLU A 123 12.32 -11.46 10.16
N LEU A 124 12.31 -10.19 10.56
CA LEU A 124 13.38 -9.25 10.24
C LEU A 124 14.62 -9.51 11.10
N THR A 125 15.77 -9.57 10.42
CA THR A 125 17.08 -9.62 11.08
C THR A 125 17.35 -8.34 11.87
N TYR A 126 18.29 -8.39 12.81
CA TYR A 126 18.73 -7.20 13.57
C TYR A 126 19.14 -6.04 12.65
N THR A 127 19.87 -6.34 11.57
CA THR A 127 20.28 -5.34 10.57
C THR A 127 19.06 -4.71 9.90
N GLN A 128 18.11 -5.50 9.43
CA GLN A 128 16.89 -4.99 8.80
C GLN A 128 16.02 -4.17 9.75
N LYS A 129 15.93 -4.56 11.03
CA LYS A 129 15.23 -3.76 12.07
C LYS A 129 15.92 -2.41 12.26
N SER A 130 17.25 -2.37 12.28
CA SER A 130 18.02 -1.14 12.36
C SER A 130 17.82 -0.26 11.11
N GLU A 131 17.85 -0.84 9.92
CA GLU A 131 17.60 -0.13 8.65
C GLU A 131 16.19 0.45 8.61
N LEU A 132 15.17 -0.32 9.02
CA LEU A 132 13.80 0.14 9.10
C LEU A 132 13.67 1.39 9.98
N ASN A 133 14.29 1.38 11.16
CA ASN A 133 14.28 2.53 12.06
C ASN A 133 14.93 3.76 11.41
N ILE A 134 16.06 3.59 10.71
CA ILE A 134 16.72 4.67 9.97
C ILE A 134 15.81 5.24 8.88
N TYR A 135 15.15 4.38 8.10
CA TYR A 135 14.26 4.83 7.02
C TYR A 135 13.02 5.54 7.56
N ILE A 136 12.47 5.11 8.69
CA ILE A 136 11.36 5.79 9.37
C ILE A 136 11.78 7.15 9.91
N GLU A 137 12.95 7.27 10.54
CA GLU A 137 13.45 8.56 11.02
C GLU A 137 13.76 9.53 9.87
N ASN A 138 14.27 9.03 8.74
CA ASN A 138 14.43 9.84 7.54
C ASN A 138 13.09 10.35 7.02
N LEU A 139 12.07 9.48 6.96
CA LEU A 139 10.72 9.88 6.57
C LEU A 139 10.15 10.94 7.54
N LYS A 140 10.32 10.77 8.85
CA LYS A 140 9.93 11.79 9.86
C LYS A 140 10.58 13.13 9.57
N ASN A 141 11.87 13.14 9.26
CA ASN A 141 12.59 14.38 9.01
C ASN A 141 12.12 15.08 7.73
N ILE A 142 11.77 14.33 6.69
CA ILE A 142 11.14 14.90 5.48
C ILE A 142 9.80 15.55 5.83
N TYR A 143 8.99 14.89 6.66
CA TYR A 143 7.69 15.43 7.10
C TYR A 143 7.81 16.61 8.08
N LYS A 144 8.93 16.79 8.79
CA LYS A 144 9.15 17.94 9.70
C LYS A 144 9.27 19.28 8.97
N TYR A 145 9.77 19.29 7.73
CA TYR A 145 9.99 20.52 6.95
C TYR A 145 9.18 20.51 5.64
N PRO A 146 7.85 20.46 5.72
CA PRO A 146 7.02 20.10 4.57
C PRO A 146 6.78 21.30 3.63
N THR A 147 7.16 21.20 2.35
CA THR A 147 6.59 22.06 1.30
C THR A 147 5.40 21.35 0.66
N VAL A 148 5.56 20.04 0.42
CA VAL A 148 4.58 19.18 -0.23
C VAL A 148 3.67 18.50 0.79
N THR A 149 4.19 18.08 1.94
CA THR A 149 3.47 17.23 2.91
C THR A 149 2.69 17.99 3.97
N LYS A 150 2.59 19.33 3.88
CA LYS A 150 2.00 20.17 4.94
C LYS A 150 0.57 19.77 5.32
N GLU A 151 -0.19 19.27 4.35
CA GLU A 151 -1.57 18.80 4.49
C GLU A 151 -1.66 17.32 4.91
N PHE A 152 -0.56 16.57 4.82
CA PHE A 152 -0.47 15.14 5.09
C PHE A 152 0.24 14.78 6.40
N ASN A 153 0.83 15.77 7.06
CA ASN A 153 1.62 15.63 8.29
C ASN A 153 0.89 15.00 9.49
N VAL A 154 -0.42 14.78 9.38
CA VAL A 154 -1.25 14.25 10.47
C VAL A 154 -2.33 13.28 9.95
N THR A 155 -2.09 12.59 8.84
CA THR A 155 -3.03 11.53 8.43
C THR A 155 -2.86 10.31 9.33
N PRO A 156 -3.95 9.58 9.65
CA PRO A 156 -3.87 8.33 10.42
C PRO A 156 -2.87 7.34 9.82
N ASN A 157 -2.82 7.22 8.49
CA ASN A 157 -1.88 6.34 7.80
C ASN A 157 -0.42 6.75 8.01
N CYS A 158 -0.13 8.06 7.98
CA CYS A 158 1.22 8.56 8.23
C CYS A 158 1.63 8.26 9.67
N GLN A 159 0.76 8.53 10.63
CA GLN A 159 1.01 8.26 12.04
C GLN A 159 1.25 6.77 12.32
N ILE A 160 0.41 5.88 11.77
CA ILE A 160 0.60 4.43 11.88
C ILE A 160 1.97 4.02 11.36
N LEU A 161 2.34 4.51 10.16
CA LEU A 161 3.61 4.18 9.56
C LEU A 161 4.79 4.66 10.43
N VAL A 162 4.72 5.91 10.87
CA VAL A 162 5.86 6.65 11.42
C VAL A 162 6.07 6.37 12.91
N ASP A 163 5.00 6.18 13.67
CA ASP A 163 5.06 6.02 15.12
C ASP A 163 4.89 4.56 15.56
N HIS A 164 4.17 3.73 14.80
CA HIS A 164 3.76 2.40 15.26
C HIS A 164 4.40 1.22 14.51
N LEU A 165 4.92 1.41 13.28
CA LEU A 165 5.51 0.29 12.53
C LEU A 165 6.71 -0.32 13.24
N VAL A 166 7.64 0.50 13.74
CA VAL A 166 8.85 0.02 14.44
C VAL A 166 8.46 -0.70 15.74
N GLU A 167 7.48 -0.17 16.47
CA GLU A 167 6.95 -0.80 17.68
C GLU A 167 6.35 -2.18 17.36
N SER A 168 5.50 -2.26 16.33
CA SER A 168 4.90 -3.52 15.85
C SER A 168 5.97 -4.55 15.47
N VAL A 169 7.00 -4.14 14.72
CA VAL A 169 8.11 -5.02 14.32
C VAL A 169 8.93 -5.50 15.53
N ASN A 170 9.08 -4.67 16.56
CA ASN A 170 9.78 -5.08 17.78
C ASN A 170 8.98 -6.11 18.59
N VAL A 171 7.65 -6.04 18.56
CA VAL A 171 6.76 -6.98 19.25
C VAL A 171 6.65 -8.31 18.49
N TYR A 172 6.42 -8.26 17.18
CA TYR A 172 6.09 -9.45 16.38
C TYR A 172 7.28 -10.01 15.58
N GLY A 173 8.38 -9.28 15.47
CA GLY A 173 9.54 -9.66 14.66
C GLY A 173 9.35 -9.45 13.16
N THR A 174 8.12 -9.19 12.70
CA THR A 174 7.73 -9.08 11.29
C THR A 174 6.83 -7.85 11.07
N ALA A 175 6.82 -7.35 9.84
CA ALA A 175 6.03 -6.19 9.46
C ALA A 175 4.74 -6.56 8.69
N SER A 176 4.67 -7.74 8.07
CA SER A 176 3.55 -8.09 7.18
C SER A 176 3.03 -9.52 7.28
N TYR A 177 3.50 -10.33 8.24
CA TYR A 177 2.94 -11.68 8.43
C TYR A 177 1.43 -11.66 8.74
N PHE A 178 0.99 -10.66 9.53
CA PHE A 178 -0.41 -10.46 9.92
C PHE A 178 -1.14 -9.43 9.03
N ASP A 179 -0.59 -9.12 7.85
CA ASP A 179 -1.15 -8.14 6.92
C ASP A 179 -2.42 -8.68 6.25
N GLU A 180 -3.29 -7.79 5.79
CA GLU A 180 -4.59 -8.12 5.22
C GLU A 180 -4.54 -8.70 3.79
N GLN A 181 -3.35 -8.87 3.21
CA GLN A 181 -3.19 -9.32 1.82
C GLN A 181 -3.85 -10.68 1.56
N GLY A 182 -3.79 -11.59 2.54
CA GLY A 182 -4.46 -12.90 2.44
C GLY A 182 -5.97 -12.75 2.34
N THR A 183 -6.54 -11.84 3.14
CA THR A 183 -7.98 -11.52 3.12
C THR A 183 -8.40 -10.87 1.81
N GLU A 184 -7.61 -9.92 1.28
CA GLU A 184 -7.88 -9.28 -0.01
C GLU A 184 -7.79 -10.27 -1.18
N CYS A 185 -6.82 -11.19 -1.15
CA CYS A 185 -6.71 -12.27 -2.12
C CYS A 185 -7.94 -13.18 -2.07
N LEU A 186 -8.41 -13.53 -0.86
CA LEU A 186 -9.63 -14.31 -0.68
C LEU A 186 -10.85 -13.55 -1.20
N HIS A 187 -10.99 -12.25 -0.93
CA HIS A 187 -12.07 -11.42 -1.47
C HIS A 187 -12.05 -11.41 -3.01
N ALA A 188 -10.89 -11.22 -3.64
CA ALA A 188 -10.76 -11.26 -5.09
C ALA A 188 -11.16 -12.64 -5.65
N TRP A 189 -10.73 -13.73 -5.00
CA TRP A 189 -11.11 -15.08 -5.36
C TRP A 189 -12.62 -15.29 -5.22
N LEU A 190 -13.22 -14.88 -4.11
CA LEU A 190 -14.66 -14.99 -3.87
C LEU A 190 -15.44 -14.21 -4.91
N ASN A 191 -15.06 -12.97 -5.24
CA ASN A 191 -15.75 -12.17 -6.25
C ASN A 191 -15.72 -12.85 -7.62
N ASN A 192 -14.56 -13.38 -8.03
CA ASN A 192 -14.41 -14.07 -9.32
C ASN A 192 -15.17 -15.40 -9.41
N HIS A 193 -15.40 -16.07 -8.28
CA HIS A 193 -15.99 -17.41 -8.25
C HIS A 193 -17.37 -17.45 -7.57
N SER A 194 -17.88 -16.32 -7.09
CA SER A 194 -19.17 -16.20 -6.42
C SER A 194 -20.31 -16.73 -7.28
N SER A 195 -20.30 -16.43 -8.58
CA SER A 195 -21.24 -16.98 -9.56
C SER A 195 -21.21 -18.50 -9.64
N CYS A 196 -20.05 -19.12 -9.41
CA CYS A 196 -19.92 -20.56 -9.35
C CYS A 196 -20.47 -21.14 -8.05
N PHE A 197 -20.70 -20.39 -6.97
CA PHE A 197 -21.04 -20.95 -5.65
C PHE A 197 -22.33 -20.40 -5.01
N GLN A 198 -22.92 -19.33 -5.53
CA GLN A 198 -24.03 -18.59 -4.89
C GLN A 198 -25.43 -19.23 -4.97
N SER A 199 -25.69 -20.23 -5.81
CA SER A 199 -26.97 -20.94 -5.77
C SER A 199 -26.79 -22.46 -5.74
N ILE A 200 -27.26 -23.10 -4.67
CA ILE A 200 -27.63 -24.53 -4.69
C ILE A 200 -28.96 -24.60 -5.45
N THR A 201 -28.93 -24.29 -6.74
CA THR A 201 -30.04 -24.59 -7.63
C THR A 201 -29.69 -25.91 -8.31
N TYR A 202 -30.64 -26.85 -8.29
CA TYR A 202 -30.58 -28.15 -8.99
C TYR A 202 -30.62 -27.99 -10.53
N ASN A 203 -30.01 -26.92 -11.05
CA ASN A 203 -29.89 -26.66 -12.48
C ASN A 203 -28.64 -27.41 -12.99
N PRO A 204 -28.79 -28.42 -13.86
CA PRO A 204 -27.68 -29.24 -14.35
C PRO A 204 -26.57 -28.43 -15.03
N THR A 205 -26.92 -27.32 -15.70
CA THR A 205 -25.96 -26.46 -16.40
C THR A 205 -25.00 -25.76 -15.42
N GLU A 206 -25.50 -25.30 -14.28
CA GLU A 206 -24.68 -24.65 -13.25
C GLU A 206 -23.83 -25.67 -12.49
N GLN A 207 -24.31 -26.91 -12.34
CA GLN A 207 -23.51 -28.03 -11.81
C GLN A 207 -22.36 -28.40 -12.73
N CYS A 208 -22.59 -28.46 -14.05
CA CYS A 208 -21.53 -28.71 -15.03
C CYS A 208 -20.46 -27.60 -15.00
N LYS A 209 -20.86 -26.32 -14.94
CA LYS A 209 -19.91 -25.20 -14.82
C LYS A 209 -19.04 -25.30 -13.55
N ARG A 210 -19.64 -25.66 -12.42
CA ARG A 210 -18.90 -25.95 -11.17
C ARG A 210 -17.91 -27.09 -11.33
N MET A 211 -18.35 -28.21 -11.94
CA MET A 211 -17.51 -29.39 -12.10
C MET A 211 -16.30 -29.10 -13.00
N PHE A 212 -16.50 -28.41 -14.12
CA PHE A 212 -15.41 -27.95 -14.98
C PHE A 212 -14.47 -26.96 -14.25
N TYR A 213 -15.01 -26.06 -13.44
CA TYR A 213 -14.21 -25.15 -12.63
C TYR A 213 -13.34 -25.90 -11.60
N LEU A 214 -13.93 -26.82 -10.82
CA LEU A 214 -13.21 -27.64 -9.84
C LEU A 214 -12.14 -28.51 -10.50
N MET A 215 -12.44 -29.12 -11.65
CA MET A 215 -11.47 -29.89 -12.43
C MET A 215 -10.31 -29.02 -12.92
N ARG A 216 -10.59 -27.79 -13.36
CA ARG A 216 -9.54 -26.83 -13.79
C ARG A 216 -8.67 -26.39 -12.62
N THR A 217 -9.27 -26.08 -11.47
CA THR A 217 -8.52 -25.69 -10.26
C THR A 217 -7.65 -26.83 -9.75
N ALA A 218 -8.19 -28.05 -9.68
CA ALA A 218 -7.41 -29.25 -9.31
C ALA A 218 -6.24 -29.50 -10.28
N ASN A 219 -6.46 -29.34 -11.58
CA ASN A 219 -5.39 -29.46 -12.59
C ASN A 219 -4.32 -28.37 -12.43
N ASN A 220 -4.72 -27.13 -12.11
CA ASN A 220 -3.77 -26.06 -11.87
C ASN A 220 -2.91 -26.34 -10.61
N CYS A 221 -3.51 -26.86 -9.54
CA CYS A 221 -2.78 -27.29 -8.33
C CYS A 221 -1.78 -28.42 -8.65
N HIS A 222 -2.20 -29.44 -9.41
CA HIS A 222 -1.32 -30.51 -9.91
C HIS A 222 -0.16 -30.01 -10.76
N ASN A 223 -0.43 -29.12 -11.70
CA ASN A 223 0.62 -28.58 -12.57
C ASN A 223 1.58 -27.64 -11.83
N SER A 224 1.15 -27.06 -10.69
CA SER A 224 1.99 -26.23 -9.83
C SER A 224 2.79 -27.00 -8.77
N GLY A 225 2.62 -28.33 -8.65
CA GLY A 225 3.34 -29.15 -7.67
C GLY A 225 2.94 -28.93 -6.21
N ASN A 226 1.80 -28.27 -5.96
CA ASN A 226 1.29 -27.96 -4.61
C ASN A 226 0.38 -29.08 -4.07
N TRP A 227 0.92 -30.30 -3.95
CA TRP A 227 0.25 -31.44 -3.30
C TRP A 227 1.03 -31.87 -2.06
#